data_AF-A0A0C4FCB4-F1
#
_entry.id   AF-A0A0C4FCB4-F1
#
_cell.length_a   1.000
_cell.length_b   1.000
_cell.length_c   1.000
_cell.angle_alpha   90.00
_cell.angle_beta   90.00
_cell.angle_gamma   90.00
#
_symmetry.space_group_name_H-M   'P 1'
#
loop_
_entity.id
_entity.type
_entity.pdbx_description
1 polymer ?
#
loop_
_entity_poly.entity_id
_entity_poly.type
_entity_poly.pdbx_seq_one_letter_code
_entity_poly.pdbx_strand_id
1 'polypeptide(L)'
;EIIYLSSDYIGPEALRECSHPIKMLMLERYAPHLAIIGCHKNGTRAAQKMIDCASSAEEMRLISQNLRPFGPPLLLDSLGNYVMQCCLRFGAPYIQRLCV
;
A
#
# COMPACT_ATOMS: atom_id res chain seq x y z
N GLU A 1 -12.39 -13.29 -5.49
CA GLU A 1 -11.49 -12.73 -6.53
C GLU A 1 -10.25 -12.00 -6.00
N ILE A 2 -10.30 -11.20 -4.92
CA ILE A 2 -9.10 -10.47 -4.39
C ILE A 2 -7.92 -11.40 -4.02
N ILE A 3 -8.20 -12.66 -3.66
CA ILE A 3 -7.17 -13.65 -3.26
C ILE A 3 -6.25 -14.04 -4.44
N TYR A 4 -6.72 -14.01 -5.69
CA TYR A 4 -5.87 -14.34 -6.85
C TYR A 4 -4.80 -13.26 -7.10
N LEU A 5 -5.10 -11.99 -6.85
CA LEU A 5 -4.11 -10.90 -6.91
C LEU A 5 -3.03 -11.00 -5.83
N SER A 6 -3.28 -11.73 -4.74
CA SER A 6 -2.29 -11.97 -3.69
C SER A 6 -1.37 -13.17 -3.95
N SER A 7 -1.78 -14.07 -4.86
CA SER A 7 -1.03 -15.28 -5.22
C SER A 7 -0.18 -15.07 -6.47
N ASP A 8 -0.66 -14.29 -7.45
CA ASP A 8 0.03 -13.97 -8.70
C ASP A 8 0.64 -12.55 -8.65
N TYR A 9 1.87 -12.46 -8.13
CA TYR A 9 2.63 -11.23 -7.86
C TYR A 9 3.08 -10.47 -9.12
N ILE A 10 2.16 -9.91 -9.91
CA ILE A 10 2.52 -9.03 -11.04
C ILE A 10 2.61 -7.55 -10.61
N GLY A 11 1.90 -7.16 -9.54
CA GLY A 11 1.78 -5.74 -9.12
C GLY A 11 3.11 -5.05 -8.77
N PRO A 12 3.89 -5.54 -7.80
CA PRO A 12 5.06 -4.79 -7.30
C PRO A 12 6.19 -4.65 -8.33
N GLU A 13 6.49 -5.70 -9.10
CA GLU A 13 7.55 -5.64 -10.11
C GLU A 13 7.13 -4.75 -11.29
N ALA A 14 5.87 -4.86 -11.73
CA ALA A 14 5.34 -3.98 -12.78
C ALA A 14 5.32 -2.50 -12.36
N LEU A 15 5.01 -2.20 -11.10
CA LEU A 15 5.07 -0.84 -10.55
C LEU A 15 6.49 -0.26 -10.59
N ARG A 16 7.54 -1.09 -10.45
CA ARG A 16 8.93 -0.61 -10.47
C ARG A 16 9.43 -0.25 -11.87
N GLU A 17 9.05 -1.05 -12.87
CA GLU A 17 9.57 -0.94 -14.23
C GLU A 17 8.73 -0.02 -15.14
N CYS A 18 7.59 0.50 -14.65
CA CYS A 18 6.68 1.32 -15.47
C CYS A 18 6.88 2.83 -15.31
N SER A 19 6.42 3.59 -16.31
CA SER A 19 6.41 5.05 -16.28
C SER A 19 5.43 5.58 -15.23
N HIS A 20 5.67 6.80 -14.75
CA HIS A 20 4.85 7.42 -13.71
C HIS A 20 3.33 7.41 -14.00
N PRO A 21 2.83 7.71 -15.21
CA PRO A 21 1.39 7.64 -15.49
C PRO A 21 0.81 6.22 -15.37
N ILE A 22 1.55 5.20 -15.79
CA ILE A 22 1.11 3.80 -15.69
C ILE A 22 1.13 3.36 -14.22
N LYS A 23 2.17 3.75 -13.48
CA LYS A 23 2.29 3.48 -12.05
C LYS A 23 1.09 4.05 -11.28
N MET A 24 0.70 5.30 -11.57
CA MET A 24 -0.47 5.94 -10.99
C MET A 24 -1.76 5.15 -11.26
N LEU A 25 -2.03 4.79 -12.52
CA LEU A 25 -3.21 3.99 -12.88
C LEU A 25 -3.25 2.63 -12.16
N MET A 26 -2.09 2.00 -11.99
CA MET A 26 -2.00 0.75 -11.23
C MET A 26 -2.29 0.99 -9.74
N LEU A 27 -1.68 2.01 -9.13
CA LEU A 27 -1.91 2.36 -7.72
C LEU A 27 -3.37 2.72 -7.46
N GLU A 28 -4.06 3.40 -8.37
CA GLU A 28 -5.50 3.68 -8.24
C GLU A 28 -6.36 2.42 -8.14
N ARG A 29 -5.95 1.34 -8.81
CA ARG A 29 -6.63 0.03 -8.73
C ARG A 29 -6.27 -0.73 -7.46
N TYR A 30 -5.02 -0.68 -7.01
CA TYR A 30 -4.56 -1.46 -5.87
C TYR A 30 -4.80 -0.80 -4.51
N ALA A 31 -4.72 0.53 -4.44
CA ALA A 31 -4.78 1.28 -3.18
C ALA A 31 -6.02 0.96 -2.32
N PRO A 32 -7.24 0.84 -2.86
CA PRO A 32 -8.43 0.50 -2.08
C PRO A 32 -8.37 -0.87 -1.40
N HIS A 33 -7.52 -1.77 -1.91
CA HIS A 33 -7.38 -3.14 -1.43
C HIS A 33 -6.13 -3.36 -0.58
N LEU A 34 -5.24 -2.36 -0.46
CA LEU A 34 -3.95 -2.50 0.22
C LEU A 34 -4.08 -2.94 1.67
N ALA A 35 -5.12 -2.52 2.39
CA ALA A 35 -5.33 -2.94 3.78
C ALA A 35 -5.59 -4.46 3.88
N ILE A 36 -6.50 -4.98 3.05
CA ILE A 36 -6.86 -6.41 3.03
C ILE A 36 -5.68 -7.25 2.54
N ILE A 37 -4.99 -6.80 1.48
CA ILE A 37 -3.77 -7.45 0.98
C ILE A 37 -2.69 -7.46 2.07
N GLY A 38 -2.56 -6.35 2.80
CA GLY A 38 -1.62 -6.15 3.89
C GLY A 38 -1.77 -7.10 5.07
N CYS A 39 -3.00 -7.48 5.40
CA CYS A 39 -3.34 -8.44 6.45
C CYS A 39 -3.28 -9.91 5.99
N HIS A 40 -2.97 -10.18 4.72
CA HIS A 40 -2.94 -11.53 4.19
C HIS A 40 -1.54 -12.15 4.27
N LYS A 41 -1.44 -13.43 4.67
CA LYS A 41 -0.16 -14.16 4.83
C LYS A 41 0.73 -14.09 3.59
N ASN A 42 0.13 -14.15 2.40
CA ASN A 42 0.84 -14.03 1.14
C ASN A 42 0.82 -12.59 0.60
N GLY A 43 -0.12 -11.74 1.03
CA GLY A 43 -0.27 -10.40 0.48
C GLY A 43 0.63 -9.34 1.14
N THR A 44 0.98 -9.51 2.42
CA THR A 44 1.66 -8.46 3.20
C THR A 44 2.97 -8.00 2.54
N ARG A 45 3.78 -8.93 2.04
CA ARG A 45 5.05 -8.60 1.38
C ARG A 45 4.84 -7.85 0.06
N ALA A 46 3.77 -8.16 -0.67
CA ALA A 46 3.41 -7.42 -1.88
C ALA A 46 2.97 -6.00 -1.54
N ALA A 47 2.09 -5.84 -0.54
CA ALA A 47 1.65 -4.52 -0.07
C ALA A 47 2.83 -3.63 0.34
N GLN A 48 3.77 -4.16 1.13
CA GLN A 48 4.97 -3.42 1.54
C GLN A 48 5.79 -2.95 0.33
N LYS A 49 6.05 -3.84 -0.64
CA LYS A 49 6.79 -3.48 -1.86
C LYS A 49 6.06 -2.44 -2.72
N MET A 50 4.73 -2.53 -2.83
CA MET A 50 3.94 -1.53 -3.58
C MET A 50 4.05 -0.15 -2.93
N ILE A 51 4.00 -0.10 -1.59
CA ILE A 51 4.18 1.13 -0.82
C ILE A 51 5.60 1.69 -1.00
N ASP A 52 6.61 0.82 -1.04
CA ASP A 52 8.00 1.22 -1.29
C ASP A 52 8.27 1.77 -2.69
N CYS A 53 7.43 1.43 -3.67
CA CYS A 53 7.56 1.94 -5.03
C CYS A 53 7.02 3.38 -5.19
N ALA A 54 6.31 3.90 -4.19
CA ALA A 54 5.74 5.24 -4.20
C ALA A 54 6.83 6.27 -3.89
N SER A 55 7.12 7.12 -4.87
CA SER A 55 8.13 8.17 -4.79
C SER A 55 7.55 9.57 -4.99
N SER A 56 6.38 9.71 -5.62
CA SER A 56 5.74 11.00 -5.82
C SER A 56 4.79 11.36 -4.67
N ALA A 57 4.59 12.66 -4.45
CA ALA A 57 3.63 13.17 -3.46
C ALA A 57 2.20 12.69 -3.74
N GLU A 58 1.84 12.52 -5.01
CA GLU A 58 0.53 12.05 -5.43
C GLU A 58 0.32 10.57 -5.10
N GLU A 59 1.33 9.74 -5.36
CA GLU A 59 1.34 8.30 -5.04
C GLU A 59 1.23 8.10 -3.52
N MET A 60 2.04 8.82 -2.74
CA MET A 60 2.02 8.76 -1.28
C MET A 60 0.67 9.22 -0.72
N ARG A 61 0.07 10.27 -1.30
CA ARG A 61 -1.25 10.77 -0.91
C ARG A 61 -2.32 9.72 -1.17
N LEU A 62 -2.33 9.11 -2.35
CA LEU A 62 -3.32 8.11 -2.76
C LEU A 62 -3.27 6.89 -1.83
N ILE A 63 -2.08 6.37 -1.55
CA ILE A 63 -1.88 5.26 -0.62
C ILE A 63 -2.36 5.62 0.78
N SER A 64 -1.93 6.78 1.30
CA SER A 64 -2.28 7.21 2.65
C SER A 64 -3.79 7.41 2.84
N GLN A 65 -4.47 7.95 1.83
CA GLN A 65 -5.92 8.14 1.87
C GLN A 65 -6.69 6.83 1.93
N ASN A 66 -6.25 5.80 1.19
CA ASN A 66 -6.91 4.50 1.19
C ASN A 66 -6.60 3.66 2.43
N LEU A 67 -5.43 3.85 3.05
CA LEU A 67 -5.07 3.14 4.28
C LEU A 67 -5.61 3.80 5.56
N ARG A 68 -5.85 5.13 5.54
CA ARG A 68 -6.34 5.89 6.71
C ARG A 68 -7.54 5.26 7.43
N PRO A 69 -8.62 4.82 6.76
CA PRO A 69 -9.77 4.22 7.45
C PRO A 69 -9.43 2.94 8.21
N PHE A 70 -8.33 2.29 7.84
CA PHE A 70 -7.87 1.02 8.39
C PHE A 70 -6.65 1.19 9.31
N GLY A 71 -6.24 2.42 9.63
CA GLY A 71 -5.03 2.70 10.40
C GLY A 71 -4.96 1.93 11.74
N PRO A 72 -5.91 2.12 12.67
CA PRO A 72 -5.92 1.39 13.93
C PRO A 72 -6.02 -0.14 13.77
N PRO A 73 -6.93 -0.70 12.94
CA PRO A 73 -6.96 -2.13 12.66
C PRO A 73 -5.64 -2.69 12.12
N LEU A 74 -4.98 -1.99 11.19
CA LEU A 74 -3.70 -2.41 10.62
C LEU A 74 -2.59 -2.40 11.66
N LEU A 75 -2.54 -1.40 12.55
CA LEU A 75 -1.55 -1.34 13.64
C LEU A 75 -1.68 -2.52 14.62
N LEU A 76 -2.91 -2.99 14.85
CA LEU A 76 -3.19 -4.10 15.76
C LEU A 76 -3.05 -5.49 15.08
N ASP A 77 -3.04 -5.54 13.76
CA ASP A 77 -2.90 -6.80 13.02
C ASP A 77 -1.44 -7.29 12.97
N SER A 78 -1.26 -8.61 13.11
CA SER A 78 0.06 -9.26 13.14
C SER A 78 0.88 -9.10 11.85
N LEU A 79 0.24 -8.82 10.71
CA LEU A 79 0.88 -8.61 9.40
C LEU A 79 0.70 -7.17 8.90
N GLY A 80 -0.47 -6.58 9.14
CA GLY A 80 -0.83 -5.21 8.76
C GLY A 80 0.04 -4.16 9.43
N ASN A 81 0.60 -4.43 10.61
CA ASN A 81 1.46 -3.46 11.29
C ASN A 81 2.71 -3.14 10.47
N TYR A 82 3.23 -4.11 9.70
CA TYR A 82 4.37 -3.88 8.80
C TYR A 82 3.99 -2.96 7.64
N VAL A 83 2.75 -3.00 7.15
CA VAL A 83 2.23 -2.09 6.12
C VAL A 83 2.21 -0.66 6.64
N MET A 84 1.73 -0.46 7.87
CA MET A 84 1.73 0.86 8.51
C MET A 84 3.16 1.40 8.73
N GLN A 85 4.09 0.55 9.15
CA GLN A 85 5.52 0.91 9.25
C GLN A 85 6.11 1.33 7.91
N CYS A 86 5.63 0.78 6.79
CA CYS A 86 6.06 1.22 5.46
C CYS A 86 5.59 2.64 5.15
N CYS A 87 4.34 2.97 5.50
CA CYS A 87 3.82 4.32 5.32
C CYS A 87 4.53 5.37 6.21
N LEU A 88 5.18 4.96 7.31
CA LEU A 88 6.02 5.87 8.12
C LEU A 88 7.21 6.44 7.33
N ARG A 89 7.62 5.79 6.23
CA ARG A 89 8.70 6.32 5.37
C ARG A 89 8.29 7.54 4.54
N PHE A 90 6.99 7.79 4.39
CA PHE A 90 6.50 8.95 3.63
C PHE A 90 6.73 10.29 4.35
N GLY A 91 6.96 10.28 5.66
CA GLY A 91 7.14 11.49 6.45
C GLY A 91 5.85 12.31 6.64
N ALA A 92 5.98 13.47 7.28
CA ALA A 92 4.89 14.42 7.39
C ALA A 92 4.60 15.06 6.02
N PRO A 93 3.33 15.30 5.63
CA PRO A 93 2.10 15.21 6.44
C PRO A 93 1.33 13.88 6.29
N TYR A 94 1.87 12.90 5.56
CA TYR A 94 1.15 11.67 5.21
C TYR A 94 0.89 10.77 6.44
N ILE A 95 1.88 10.69 7.33
CA ILE A 95 1.79 9.92 8.59
C ILE A 95 0.73 10.49 9.53
N GLN A 96 0.65 11.81 9.64
CA GLN A 96 -0.28 12.47 10.56
C GLN A 96 -1.75 12.28 10.15
N ARG A 97 -2.00 11.87 8.90
CA ARG A 97 -3.34 11.52 8.42
C ARG A 97 -3.68 10.05 8.62
N LEU A 98 -2.71 9.17 8.88
CA LEU A 98 -2.94 7.72 8.97
C LEU A 98 -3.42 7.25 10.34
N CYS A 99 -3.07 7.98 11.40
CA CYS A 99 -3.37 7.60 12.79
C CYS A 99 -4.44 8.47 13.47
N VAL A 100 -5.07 9.40 12.72
CA VAL A 100 -6.04 10.40 13.23
C VAL A 100 -7.24 10.48 12.30
#